data_AF-A0A812QZS4-F1
#
_entry.id   AF-A0A812QZS4-F1
#
_cell.length_a   1.000
_cell.length_b   1.000
_cell.length_c   1.000
_cell.angle_alpha   90.00
_cell.angle_beta   90.00
_cell.angle_gamma   90.00
#
_symmetry.space_group_name_H-M   'P 1'
#
loop_
_entity.id
_entity.type
_entity.pdbx_description
1 polymer ?
#
loop_
_entity_poly.entity_id
_entity_poly.type
_entity_poly.pdbx_seq_one_letter_code
_entity_poly.pdbx_strand_id
1 'polypeptide(L)'
;MTGDQRVCLRQVAPPGSEKGIYALLPLGHDVWVCGHHPSIQVYSQRDMAQTSTEDGHKPYVSNLIGVDRVESKIIWSTSFGDRKLKVWRHTVRGEEASVDELKAANILYQQEEETQAERIESYLKKMRALEESSSGQQGEIDLLQKQLEDQTAKREELEVELGTLQKIFEEAGLAELLKDPEALSAFLTRAAALAAELRKLGIESLLEDPEEMARLLSLMNQLQEIFERCGLSSLLEKPSELEAMLLRYKAMQASFEKNGFSELFEDTDRLDKFLETHRQVRLSFQAAGFENLLDDAAAAEQFFQKRQADLESSAAASESVAALEAQLQQVTQDLEAMQGQRDALQRECDEIKDRLEAHRVGQLVSFNSDRHGLAL
;
A
#
# COMPACT_ATOMS: atom_id res chain seq x y z
N MET A 1 92.04 27.97 -18.41
CA MET A 1 93.46 28.07 -18.04
C MET A 1 94.28 27.71 -19.26
N THR A 2 94.99 28.69 -19.82
CA THR A 2 96.00 28.52 -20.85
C THR A 2 97.05 27.54 -20.32
N GLY A 3 97.12 26.34 -20.90
CA GLY A 3 98.07 25.32 -20.46
C GLY A 3 99.48 25.81 -20.65
N ASP A 4 100.24 25.90 -19.56
CA ASP A 4 101.66 26.22 -19.58
C ASP A 4 102.37 25.34 -20.62
N GLN A 5 103.18 25.99 -21.45
CA GLN A 5 103.96 25.34 -22.48
C GLN A 5 104.85 24.29 -21.80
N ARG A 6 104.60 23.00 -22.08
CA ARG A 6 105.39 21.92 -21.49
C ARG A 6 106.84 22.06 -21.94
N VAL A 7 107.71 22.49 -21.03
CA VAL A 7 109.15 22.59 -21.29
C VAL A 7 109.76 21.21 -21.09
N CYS A 8 110.50 20.71 -22.08
CA CYS A 8 111.32 19.52 -21.90
C CYS A 8 112.44 19.84 -20.91
N LEU A 9 112.36 19.25 -19.71
CA LEU A 9 113.38 19.46 -18.66
C LEU A 9 114.69 18.72 -18.97
N ARG A 10 114.60 17.56 -19.65
CA ARG A 10 115.73 16.73 -20.02
C ARG A 10 115.38 15.81 -21.17
N GLN A 11 116.23 15.77 -22.19
CA GLN A 11 116.19 14.77 -23.24
C GLN A 11 117.19 13.67 -22.90
N VAL A 12 116.72 12.42 -22.86
CA VAL A 12 117.54 11.24 -22.61
C VAL A 12 117.42 10.33 -23.82
N ALA A 13 118.56 9.89 -24.35
CA ALA A 13 118.64 8.90 -25.42
C ALA A 13 119.30 7.63 -24.86
N PRO A 14 118.50 6.63 -24.44
CA PRO A 14 119.00 5.34 -24.02
C PRO A 14 119.98 4.71 -25.03
N PRO A 15 121.06 4.05 -24.60
CA PRO A 15 121.94 3.32 -25.51
C PRO A 15 121.14 2.30 -26.35
N GLY A 16 121.35 2.30 -27.67
CA GLY A 16 120.63 1.43 -28.60
C GLY A 16 119.19 1.85 -28.94
N SER A 17 118.75 3.04 -28.51
CA SER A 17 117.49 3.65 -28.95
C SER A 17 117.58 4.35 -30.32
N GLU A 18 118.69 4.21 -31.04
CA GLU A 18 118.94 4.84 -32.36
C GLU A 18 117.84 4.53 -33.39
N LYS A 19 117.26 3.32 -33.31
CA LYS A 19 116.16 2.87 -34.17
C LYS A 19 114.77 3.10 -33.55
N GLY A 20 114.71 3.81 -32.43
CA GLY A 20 113.49 4.14 -31.71
C GLY A 20 113.20 3.21 -30.52
N ILE A 21 112.53 3.80 -29.52
CA ILE A 21 111.90 3.12 -28.39
C ILE A 21 110.48 2.73 -28.81
N TYR A 22 110.06 1.50 -28.52
CA TYR A 22 108.72 1.01 -28.86
C TYR A 22 107.73 1.16 -27.72
N ALA A 23 108.16 0.94 -26.48
CA ALA A 23 107.30 1.18 -25.32
C ALA A 23 108.08 1.74 -24.13
N LEU A 24 107.37 2.59 -23.38
CA LEU A 24 107.77 3.16 -22.10
C LEU A 24 106.65 2.86 -21.11
N LEU A 25 106.97 2.15 -20.03
CA LEU A 25 106.01 1.76 -19.01
C LEU A 25 106.50 2.23 -17.63
N PRO A 26 105.93 3.31 -17.07
CA PRO A 26 106.20 3.70 -15.70
C PRO A 26 105.52 2.72 -14.73
N LEU A 27 106.29 2.09 -13.85
CA LEU A 27 105.84 1.18 -12.80
C LEU A 27 106.48 1.58 -11.47
N GLY A 28 105.69 2.10 -10.54
CA GLY A 28 106.18 2.56 -9.24
C GLY A 28 107.21 3.68 -9.41
N HIS A 29 108.44 3.44 -8.96
CA HIS A 29 109.56 4.39 -9.02
C HIS A 29 110.46 4.21 -10.24
N ASP A 30 110.14 3.26 -11.12
CA ASP A 30 110.92 2.89 -12.28
C ASP A 30 110.16 3.12 -13.59
N VAL A 31 110.90 3.35 -14.66
CA VAL A 31 110.44 3.49 -16.03
C VAL A 31 111.10 2.40 -16.84
N TRP A 32 110.29 1.46 -17.28
CA TRP A 32 110.72 0.31 -18.06
C TRP A 32 110.63 0.65 -19.55
N VAL A 33 111.69 0.35 -20.28
CA VAL A 33 111.89 0.80 -21.67
C VAL A 33 112.24 -0.39 -22.54
N CYS A 34 111.54 -0.54 -23.65
CA CYS A 34 111.85 -1.58 -24.63
C CYS A 34 111.80 -1.04 -26.07
N GLY A 35 112.50 -1.73 -26.97
CA GLY A 35 112.58 -1.33 -28.37
C GLY A 35 113.45 -2.27 -29.18
N HIS A 36 114.31 -1.68 -30.01
CA HIS A 36 115.29 -2.41 -30.81
C HIS A 36 116.51 -2.93 -30.03
N HIS A 37 116.69 -2.48 -28.79
CA HIS A 37 117.72 -3.04 -27.94
C HIS A 37 117.34 -4.48 -27.53
N PRO A 38 118.27 -5.44 -27.53
CA PRO A 38 117.97 -6.84 -27.19
C PRO A 38 117.57 -7.05 -25.72
N SER A 39 117.80 -6.06 -24.86
CA SER A 39 117.41 -6.07 -23.45
C SER A 39 116.40 -4.96 -23.13
N ILE A 40 115.59 -5.21 -22.11
CA ILE A 40 114.67 -4.24 -21.50
C ILE A 40 115.50 -3.41 -20.53
N GLN A 41 115.45 -2.10 -20.69
CA GLN A 41 116.21 -1.15 -19.87
C GLN A 41 115.29 -0.54 -18.83
N VAL A 42 115.75 -0.48 -17.58
CA VAL A 42 114.99 0.11 -16.48
C VAL A 42 115.69 1.38 -16.03
N TYR A 43 114.93 2.46 -15.91
CA TYR A 43 115.40 3.76 -15.49
C TYR A 43 114.67 4.20 -14.25
N SER A 44 115.35 4.88 -13.33
CA SER A 44 114.64 5.55 -12.23
C SER A 44 113.76 6.67 -12.78
N GLN A 45 112.51 6.74 -12.35
CA GLN A 45 111.60 7.82 -12.73
C GLN A 45 112.08 9.19 -12.24
N ARG A 46 112.90 9.23 -11.18
CA ARG A 46 113.33 10.49 -10.55
C ARG A 46 114.38 11.22 -11.38
N ASP A 47 115.39 10.53 -11.86
CA ASP A 47 116.56 11.12 -12.52
C ASP A 47 116.87 10.50 -13.89
N MET A 48 116.06 9.54 -14.35
CA MET A 48 116.26 8.79 -15.59
C MET A 48 117.67 8.18 -15.69
N ALA A 49 118.31 7.87 -14.57
CA ALA A 49 119.51 7.04 -14.54
C ALA A 49 119.11 5.58 -14.71
N GLN A 50 119.87 4.83 -15.51
CA GLN A 50 119.61 3.42 -15.72
C GLN A 50 119.85 2.65 -14.40
N THR A 51 118.82 2.01 -13.87
CA THR A 51 118.84 1.28 -12.59
C THR A 51 119.12 -0.20 -12.80
N SER A 52 118.51 -0.83 -13.81
CA SER A 52 118.76 -2.23 -14.15
C SER A 52 118.59 -2.50 -15.64
N THR A 53 118.95 -3.71 -16.05
CA THR A 53 118.80 -4.21 -17.42
C THR A 53 118.35 -5.67 -17.34
N GLU A 54 117.26 -5.99 -18.02
CA GLU A 54 116.67 -7.32 -18.03
C GLU A 54 116.71 -7.91 -19.44
N ASP A 55 116.94 -9.21 -19.55
CA ASP A 55 117.04 -9.87 -20.86
C ASP A 55 115.69 -9.88 -21.59
N GLY A 56 115.71 -9.47 -22.86
CA GLY A 56 114.57 -9.62 -23.76
C GLY A 56 114.43 -11.06 -24.24
N HIS A 57 113.20 -11.56 -24.34
CA HIS A 57 112.93 -12.90 -24.86
C HIS A 57 113.19 -13.06 -26.37
N LYS A 58 113.40 -11.95 -27.09
CA LYS A 58 113.65 -11.84 -28.54
C LYS A 58 114.61 -10.68 -28.82
N PRO A 59 115.25 -10.62 -30.00
CA PRO A 59 116.18 -9.55 -30.36
C PRO A 59 115.56 -8.13 -30.37
N TYR A 60 114.23 -8.02 -30.29
CA TYR A 60 113.50 -6.78 -30.04
C TYR A 60 112.25 -7.09 -29.22
N VAL A 61 111.90 -6.19 -28.31
CA VAL A 61 110.66 -6.24 -27.51
C VAL A 61 109.81 -5.04 -27.90
N SER A 62 108.60 -5.30 -28.40
CA SER A 62 107.75 -4.27 -29.00
C SER A 62 106.76 -3.62 -28.03
N ASN A 63 106.52 -4.23 -26.87
CA ASN A 63 105.56 -3.71 -25.90
C ASN A 63 105.87 -4.22 -24.48
N LEU A 64 105.40 -3.48 -23.47
CA LEU A 64 105.42 -3.85 -22.05
C LEU A 64 104.02 -3.68 -21.48
N ILE A 65 103.58 -4.60 -20.63
CA ILE A 65 102.27 -4.55 -19.97
C ILE A 65 102.49 -4.70 -18.47
N GLY A 66 101.97 -3.76 -17.68
CA GLY A 66 101.92 -3.88 -16.22
C GLY A 66 100.86 -4.89 -15.81
N VAL A 67 101.22 -5.84 -14.96
CA VAL A 67 100.29 -6.84 -14.43
C VAL A 67 100.29 -6.73 -12.90
N ASP A 68 99.15 -6.33 -12.33
CA ASP A 68 98.94 -6.31 -10.88
C ASP A 68 98.49 -7.69 -10.38
N ARG A 69 99.12 -8.19 -9.31
CA ARG A 69 98.69 -9.42 -8.62
C ARG A 69 97.55 -9.10 -7.64
N VAL A 70 96.40 -9.75 -7.84
CA VAL A 70 95.25 -9.69 -6.91
C VAL A 70 94.98 -11.10 -6.38
N GLU A 71 95.05 -11.27 -5.06
CA GLU A 71 94.70 -12.53 -4.39
C GLU A 71 93.39 -12.39 -3.63
N SER A 72 92.45 -13.29 -3.87
CA SER A 72 91.23 -13.41 -3.05
C SER A 72 91.38 -14.58 -2.08
N LYS A 73 91.38 -14.30 -0.78
CA LYS A 73 91.39 -15.29 0.29
C LYS A 73 89.99 -15.39 0.89
N ILE A 74 89.45 -16.60 0.94
CA ILE A 74 88.17 -16.89 1.57
C ILE A 74 88.46 -17.69 2.84
N ILE A 75 88.04 -17.20 4.00
CA ILE A 75 88.25 -17.86 5.29
C ILE A 75 86.89 -18.24 5.83
N TRP A 76 86.72 -19.51 6.20
CA TRP A 76 85.50 -19.99 6.85
C TRP A 76 85.84 -20.22 8.32
N SER A 77 85.08 -19.60 9.22
CA SER A 77 85.21 -19.86 10.65
C SER A 77 83.90 -20.44 11.16
N THR A 78 83.99 -21.55 11.86
CA THR A 78 82.86 -22.16 12.57
C THR A 78 83.15 -22.16 14.06
N SER A 79 82.17 -21.79 14.87
CA SER A 79 82.27 -21.88 16.33
C SER A 79 81.22 -22.87 16.83
N PHE A 80 81.66 -23.80 17.68
CA PHE A 80 80.78 -24.81 18.27
C PHE A 80 79.81 -24.22 19.30
N GLY A 81 80.18 -23.09 19.91
CA GLY A 81 79.37 -22.42 20.94
C GLY A 81 78.17 -21.67 20.37
N ASP A 82 78.31 -21.08 19.19
CA ASP A 82 77.26 -20.27 18.54
C ASP A 82 76.54 -21.00 17.40
N ARG A 83 77.04 -22.19 16.97
CA ARG A 83 76.55 -22.96 15.81
C ARG A 83 76.45 -22.12 14.53
N LYS A 84 77.28 -21.08 14.41
CA LYS A 84 77.29 -20.20 13.24
C LYS A 84 78.52 -20.48 12.38
N LEU A 85 78.28 -20.58 11.08
CA LEU A 85 79.33 -20.54 10.07
C LEU A 85 79.45 -19.09 9.59
N LYS A 86 80.64 -18.50 9.76
CA LYS A 86 80.97 -17.19 9.18
C LYS A 86 81.92 -17.38 8.01
N VAL A 87 81.62 -16.68 6.92
CA VAL A 87 82.46 -16.67 5.72
C VAL A 87 83.03 -15.27 5.56
N TRP A 88 84.36 -15.18 5.63
CA TRP A 88 85.11 -13.96 5.47
C TRP A 88 85.70 -13.94 4.06
N ARG A 89 85.47 -12.86 3.32
CA ARG A 89 86.09 -12.64 2.01
C ARG A 89 87.08 -11.50 2.12
N HIS A 90 88.34 -11.78 1.81
CA HIS A 90 89.40 -10.80 1.83
C HIS A 90 90.10 -10.74 0.48
N THR A 91 90.24 -9.54 -0.09
CA THR A 91 90.92 -9.33 -1.37
C THR A 91 92.20 -8.53 -1.09
N VAL A 92 93.35 -9.17 -1.27
CA VAL A 92 94.68 -8.57 -1.12
C VAL A 92 95.16 -8.12 -2.50
N ARG A 93 95.62 -6.86 -2.59
CA ARG A 93 96.35 -6.35 -3.75
C ARG A 93 97.80 -6.13 -3.33
N GLY A 94 98.75 -6.69 -4.07
CA GLY A 94 100.17 -6.64 -3.69
C GLY A 94 100.59 -7.74 -2.71
N GLU A 95 101.84 -7.69 -2.24
CA GLU A 95 102.45 -8.79 -1.47
C GLU A 95 102.08 -8.78 0.02
N GLU A 96 101.67 -7.65 0.62
CA GLU A 96 101.24 -7.57 2.02
C GLU A 96 100.15 -6.50 2.23
N ALA A 97 98.98 -6.91 2.76
CA ALA A 97 97.95 -5.97 3.22
C ALA A 97 98.37 -5.35 4.56
N SER A 98 98.19 -4.04 4.73
CA SER A 98 98.57 -3.38 5.99
C SER A 98 97.62 -3.79 7.13
N VAL A 99 98.15 -3.85 8.36
CA VAL A 99 97.36 -4.18 9.56
C VAL A 99 96.20 -3.20 9.77
N ASP A 100 96.35 -1.95 9.32
CA ASP A 100 95.33 -0.91 9.47
C ASP A 100 94.16 -1.09 8.48
N GLU A 101 94.43 -1.55 7.26
CA GLU A 101 93.38 -1.93 6.29
C GLU A 101 92.55 -3.11 6.81
N LEU A 102 93.19 -4.10 7.44
CA LEU A 102 92.51 -5.24 8.05
C LEU A 102 91.61 -4.82 9.21
N LYS A 103 92.07 -3.90 10.06
CA LYS A 103 91.25 -3.35 11.16
C LYS A 103 90.06 -2.56 10.63
N ALA A 104 90.26 -1.71 9.63
CA ALA A 104 89.18 -0.93 9.03
C ALA A 104 88.11 -1.82 8.39
N ALA A 105 88.51 -2.87 7.68
CA ALA A 105 87.57 -3.83 7.09
C ALA A 105 86.76 -4.58 8.16
N ASN A 106 87.41 -5.04 9.24
CA ASN A 106 86.70 -5.73 10.33
C ASN A 106 85.67 -4.83 11.04
N ILE A 107 86.00 -3.55 11.24
CA ILE A 107 85.05 -2.58 11.83
C ILE A 107 83.82 -2.42 10.93
N LEU A 108 84.01 -2.29 9.61
CA LEU A 108 82.90 -2.15 8.67
C LEU A 108 82.01 -3.41 8.66
N TYR A 109 82.60 -4.60 8.64
CA TYR A 109 81.83 -5.85 8.69
C TYR A 109 81.04 -5.99 9.99
N GLN A 110 81.61 -5.59 11.12
CA GLN A 110 80.90 -5.64 12.40
C GLN A 110 79.68 -4.69 12.43
N GLN A 111 79.83 -3.47 11.89
CA GLN A 111 78.72 -2.53 11.76
C GLN A 111 77.63 -3.05 10.80
N GLU A 112 78.02 -3.67 9.69
CA GLU A 112 77.06 -4.32 8.78
C GLU A 112 76.30 -5.46 9.47
N GLU A 113 76.97 -6.29 10.27
CA GLU A 113 76.31 -7.35 11.04
C GLU A 113 75.29 -6.80 12.05
N GLU A 114 75.63 -5.74 12.78
CA GLU A 114 74.73 -5.09 13.73
C GLU A 114 73.48 -4.55 13.03
N THR A 115 73.64 -3.82 11.91
CA THR A 115 72.50 -3.30 11.15
C THR A 115 71.63 -4.40 10.52
N GLN A 116 72.22 -5.53 10.12
CA GLN A 116 71.47 -6.67 9.61
C GLN A 116 70.69 -7.38 10.72
N ALA A 117 71.27 -7.53 11.92
CA ALA A 117 70.59 -8.10 13.07
C ALA A 117 69.36 -7.27 13.46
N GLU A 118 69.48 -5.94 13.52
CA GLU A 118 68.37 -5.02 13.80
C GLU A 118 67.22 -5.14 12.76
N ARG A 119 67.58 -5.29 11.48
CA ARG A 119 66.58 -5.50 10.41
C ARG A 119 65.84 -6.81 10.59
N ILE A 120 66.54 -7.90 10.89
CA ILE A 120 65.93 -9.21 11.13
C ILE A 120 64.99 -9.16 12.33
N GLU A 121 65.39 -8.50 13.42
CA GLU A 121 64.54 -8.33 14.60
C GLU A 121 63.27 -7.52 14.27
N SER A 122 63.40 -6.46 13.46
CA SER A 122 62.25 -5.68 12.97
C SER A 122 61.28 -6.54 12.14
N TYR A 123 61.80 -7.40 11.26
CA TYR A 123 60.96 -8.30 10.46
C TYR A 123 60.26 -9.35 11.31
N LEU A 124 60.95 -9.94 12.30
CA LEU A 124 60.34 -10.89 13.23
C LEU A 124 59.20 -10.24 14.03
N LYS A 125 59.39 -9.00 14.48
CA LYS A 125 58.32 -8.25 15.19
C LYS A 125 57.11 -8.00 14.29
N LYS A 126 57.32 -7.65 13.02
CA LYS A 126 56.24 -7.48 12.04
C LYS A 126 55.52 -8.79 11.74
N MET A 127 56.24 -9.90 11.62
CA MET A 127 55.61 -11.21 11.41
C MET A 127 54.72 -11.60 12.58
N ARG A 128 55.18 -11.46 13.84
CA ARG A 128 54.34 -11.77 15.01
C ARG A 128 53.07 -10.92 15.05
N ALA A 129 53.17 -9.62 14.76
CA ALA A 129 52.01 -8.74 14.72
C ALA A 129 51.00 -9.14 13.62
N LEU A 130 51.50 -9.61 12.47
CA LEU A 130 50.66 -10.13 11.39
C LEU A 130 50.02 -11.48 11.75
N GLU A 131 50.74 -12.38 12.41
CA GLU A 131 50.21 -13.67 12.90
C GLU A 131 49.11 -13.46 13.93
N GLU A 132 49.32 -12.55 14.89
CA GLU A 132 48.29 -12.17 15.88
C GLU A 132 47.06 -11.58 15.19
N SER A 133 47.24 -10.65 14.25
CA SER A 133 46.14 -10.07 13.48
C SER A 133 45.39 -11.11 12.63
N SER A 134 46.11 -12.05 12.00
CA SER A 134 45.52 -13.11 11.19
C SER A 134 44.72 -14.10 12.05
N SER A 135 45.19 -14.40 13.26
CA SER A 135 44.47 -15.26 14.20
C SER A 135 43.18 -14.61 14.69
N GLY A 136 43.20 -13.29 14.95
CA GLY A 136 42.00 -12.53 15.29
C GLY A 136 40.97 -12.54 14.15
N GLN A 137 41.42 -12.30 12.91
CA GLN A 137 40.55 -12.36 11.73
C GLN A 137 39.96 -13.75 11.48
N GLN A 138 40.74 -14.82 11.73
CA GLN A 138 40.22 -16.18 11.62
C GLN A 138 39.09 -16.45 12.62
N GLY A 139 39.22 -15.95 13.86
CA GLY A 139 38.15 -16.05 14.86
C GLY A 139 36.87 -15.31 14.45
N GLU A 140 36.98 -14.14 13.81
CA GLU A 140 35.82 -13.42 13.25
C GLU A 140 35.17 -14.20 12.09
N ILE A 141 35.97 -14.81 11.22
CA ILE A 141 35.47 -15.66 10.12
C ILE A 141 34.69 -16.85 10.68
N ASP A 142 35.24 -17.55 11.67
CA ASP A 142 34.59 -18.72 12.27
C ASP A 142 33.26 -18.33 12.95
N LEU A 143 33.20 -17.16 13.60
CA LEU A 143 31.97 -16.63 14.19
C LEU A 143 30.92 -16.31 13.12
N LEU A 144 31.31 -15.65 12.03
CA LEU A 144 30.41 -15.31 10.93
C LEU A 144 29.91 -16.56 10.20
N GLN A 145 30.76 -17.58 10.02
CA GLN A 145 30.35 -18.86 9.45
C GLN A 145 29.28 -19.53 10.31
N LYS A 146 29.48 -19.57 11.63
CA LYS A 146 28.48 -20.13 12.55
C LYS A 146 27.16 -19.35 12.52
N GLN A 147 27.21 -18.03 12.49
CA GLN A 147 26.00 -17.20 12.35
C GLN A 147 25.27 -17.47 11.03
N LEU A 148 26.01 -17.68 9.94
CA LEU A 148 25.42 -18.00 8.65
C LEU A 148 24.73 -19.38 8.70
N GLU A 149 25.37 -20.39 9.29
CA GLU A 149 24.79 -21.73 9.48
C GLU A 149 23.48 -21.66 10.30
N ASP A 150 23.49 -20.95 11.43
CA ASP A 150 22.31 -20.77 12.29
C ASP A 150 21.16 -20.08 11.53
N GLN A 151 21.45 -19.04 10.73
CA GLN A 151 20.44 -18.35 9.92
C GLN A 151 19.92 -19.22 8.78
N THR A 152 20.78 -20.03 8.15
CA THR A 152 20.34 -20.97 7.10
C THR A 152 19.42 -22.05 7.66
N ALA A 153 19.74 -22.63 8.82
CA ALA A 153 18.90 -23.62 9.47
C ALA A 153 17.52 -23.03 9.83
N LYS A 154 17.51 -21.81 10.41
CA LYS A 154 16.27 -21.11 10.74
C LYS A 154 15.42 -20.80 9.50
N ARG A 155 16.06 -20.48 8.37
CA ARG A 155 15.37 -20.23 7.11
C ARG A 155 14.74 -21.51 6.57
N GLU A 156 15.45 -22.64 6.63
CA GLU A 156 14.92 -23.94 6.20
C GLU A 156 13.70 -24.35 7.05
N GLU A 157 13.76 -24.16 8.37
CA GLU A 157 12.61 -24.40 9.26
C GLU A 157 11.39 -23.54 8.86
N LEU A 158 11.59 -22.24 8.65
CA LEU A 158 10.52 -21.34 8.22
C LEU A 158 9.98 -21.67 6.83
N GLU A 159 10.81 -22.13 5.89
CA GLU A 159 10.36 -22.57 4.57
C GLU A 159 9.49 -23.83 4.66
N VAL A 160 9.82 -24.76 5.57
CA VAL A 160 8.98 -25.93 5.85
C VAL A 160 7.64 -25.51 6.46
N GLU A 161 7.64 -24.64 7.46
CA GLU A 161 6.41 -24.11 8.09
C GLU A 161 5.53 -23.33 7.11
N LEU A 162 6.13 -22.51 6.24
CA LEU A 162 5.39 -21.81 5.19
C LEU A 162 4.80 -22.79 4.18
N GLY A 163 5.54 -23.85 3.83
CA GLY A 163 5.04 -24.90 2.94
C GLY A 163 3.88 -25.70 3.53
N THR A 164 3.88 -25.99 4.83
CA THR A 164 2.73 -26.64 5.49
C THR A 164 1.54 -25.71 5.56
N LEU A 165 1.75 -24.43 5.89
CA LEU A 165 0.68 -23.42 5.94
C LEU A 165 0.08 -23.18 4.55
N GLN A 166 0.90 -23.14 3.49
CA GLN A 166 0.42 -23.05 2.10
C GLN A 166 -0.50 -24.22 1.74
N LYS A 167 -0.13 -25.45 2.08
CA LYS A 167 -0.98 -26.63 1.83
C LYS A 167 -2.33 -26.54 2.55
N ILE A 168 -2.33 -26.11 3.82
CA ILE A 168 -3.58 -25.94 4.59
C ILE A 168 -4.49 -24.90 3.91
N PHE A 169 -3.93 -23.78 3.45
CA PHE A 169 -4.69 -22.76 2.73
C PHE A 169 -5.17 -23.25 1.36
N GLU A 170 -4.38 -24.04 0.63
CA GLU A 170 -4.79 -24.66 -0.63
C GLU A 170 -5.95 -25.65 -0.43
N GLU A 171 -5.86 -26.53 0.57
CA GLU A 171 -6.91 -27.48 0.92
C GLU A 171 -8.20 -26.77 1.35
N ALA A 172 -8.09 -25.62 2.02
CA ALA A 172 -9.21 -24.76 2.40
C ALA A 172 -9.74 -23.89 1.25
N GLY A 173 -9.12 -23.90 0.05
CA GLY A 173 -9.50 -23.04 -1.07
C GLY A 173 -9.15 -21.56 -0.87
N LEU A 174 -8.29 -21.24 0.10
CA LEU A 174 -7.84 -19.90 0.47
C LEU A 174 -6.46 -19.55 -0.11
N ALA A 175 -5.92 -20.33 -1.05
CA ALA A 175 -4.58 -20.13 -1.61
C ALA A 175 -4.34 -18.71 -2.16
N GLU A 176 -5.37 -18.08 -2.74
CA GLU A 176 -5.28 -16.71 -3.26
C GLU A 176 -5.03 -15.67 -2.17
N LEU A 177 -5.49 -15.90 -0.93
CA LEU A 177 -5.23 -14.99 0.20
C LEU A 177 -3.76 -14.95 0.60
N LEU A 178 -2.98 -16.00 0.32
CA LEU A 178 -1.55 -16.01 0.62
C LEU A 178 -0.72 -15.16 -0.35
N LYS A 179 -1.28 -14.77 -1.49
CA LYS A 179 -0.58 -13.90 -2.46
C LYS A 179 -0.58 -12.44 -2.05
N ASP A 180 -1.54 -12.03 -1.20
CA ASP A 180 -1.69 -10.67 -0.72
C ASP A 180 -1.73 -10.62 0.81
N PRO A 181 -0.62 -10.22 1.47
CA PRO A 181 -0.55 -10.19 2.93
C PRO A 181 -1.52 -9.19 3.55
N GLU A 182 -1.91 -8.13 2.83
CA GLU A 182 -2.90 -7.16 3.33
C GLU A 182 -4.31 -7.77 3.32
N ALA A 183 -4.68 -8.48 2.25
CA ALA A 183 -5.94 -9.20 2.17
C ALA A 183 -6.05 -10.29 3.25
N LEU A 184 -4.96 -11.04 3.50
CA LEU A 184 -4.90 -12.03 4.57
C LEU A 184 -5.11 -11.38 5.94
N SER A 185 -4.42 -10.27 6.23
CA SER A 185 -4.57 -9.53 7.49
C SER A 185 -6.00 -9.03 7.69
N ALA A 186 -6.61 -8.46 6.65
CA ALA A 186 -7.99 -7.99 6.70
C ALA A 186 -8.98 -9.14 6.92
N PHE A 187 -8.77 -10.29 6.26
CA PHE A 187 -9.56 -11.49 6.46
C PHE A 187 -9.47 -12.01 7.90
N LEU A 188 -8.26 -12.18 8.44
CA LEU A 188 -8.04 -12.64 9.81
C LEU A 188 -8.65 -11.69 10.84
N THR A 189 -8.55 -10.38 10.61
CA THR A 189 -9.17 -9.36 11.48
C THR A 189 -10.69 -9.48 11.48
N ARG A 190 -11.31 -9.66 10.30
CA ARG A 190 -12.77 -9.84 10.19
C ARG A 190 -13.21 -11.17 10.81
N ALA A 191 -12.48 -12.25 10.58
CA ALA A 191 -12.76 -13.56 11.17
C ALA A 191 -12.68 -13.51 12.71
N ALA A 192 -11.68 -12.82 13.26
CA ALA A 192 -11.56 -12.61 14.70
C ALA A 192 -12.72 -11.76 15.26
N ALA A 193 -13.14 -10.71 14.55
CA ALA A 193 -14.28 -9.90 14.94
C ALA A 193 -15.59 -10.72 14.93
N LEU A 194 -15.81 -11.51 13.88
CA LEU A 194 -16.95 -12.42 13.78
C LEU A 194 -16.95 -13.43 14.94
N ALA A 195 -15.82 -14.07 15.19
CA ALA A 195 -15.68 -15.02 16.29
C ALA A 195 -15.96 -14.38 17.66
N ALA A 196 -15.55 -13.13 17.86
CA ALA A 196 -15.86 -12.38 19.08
C ALA A 196 -17.37 -12.11 19.23
N GLU A 197 -18.07 -11.74 18.16
CA GLU A 197 -19.52 -11.54 18.19
C GLU A 197 -20.28 -12.86 18.41
N LEU A 198 -19.88 -13.95 17.76
CA LEU A 198 -20.47 -15.27 18.00
C LEU A 198 -20.30 -15.72 19.45
N ARG A 199 -19.15 -15.45 20.06
CA ARG A 199 -18.92 -15.70 21.48
C ARG A 199 -19.81 -14.85 22.38
N LYS A 200 -19.99 -13.56 22.08
CA LYS A 200 -20.93 -12.69 22.82
C LYS A 200 -22.37 -13.19 22.75
N LEU A 201 -22.76 -13.75 21.61
CA LEU A 201 -24.08 -14.34 21.38
C LEU A 201 -24.22 -15.76 21.96
N GLY A 202 -23.14 -16.35 22.49
CA GLY A 202 -23.15 -17.69 23.08
C GLY A 202 -23.27 -18.83 22.05
N ILE A 203 -22.96 -18.56 20.78
CA ILE A 203 -23.07 -19.50 19.65
C ILE A 203 -21.69 -19.87 19.08
N GLU A 204 -20.67 -19.90 19.94
CA GLU A 204 -19.29 -20.19 19.54
C GLU A 204 -19.09 -21.61 19.02
N SER A 205 -19.97 -22.56 19.37
CA SER A 205 -19.97 -23.92 18.84
C SER A 205 -20.09 -23.97 17.31
N LEU A 206 -20.68 -22.94 16.69
CA LEU A 206 -20.74 -22.82 15.22
C LEU A 206 -19.37 -22.65 14.57
N LEU A 207 -18.35 -22.21 15.31
CA LEU A 207 -16.99 -22.13 14.79
C LEU A 207 -16.31 -23.50 14.74
N GLU A 208 -16.79 -24.45 15.54
CA GLU A 208 -16.26 -25.82 15.59
C GLU A 208 -16.94 -26.73 14.55
N ASP A 209 -18.14 -26.37 14.09
CA ASP A 209 -18.88 -27.09 13.05
C ASP A 209 -19.02 -26.25 11.76
N PRO A 210 -18.16 -26.47 10.76
CA PRO A 210 -18.20 -25.73 9.51
C PRO A 210 -19.48 -26.02 8.69
N GLU A 211 -20.13 -27.17 8.87
CA GLU A 211 -21.39 -27.46 8.18
C GLU A 211 -22.54 -26.64 8.74
N GLU A 212 -22.64 -26.51 10.06
CA GLU A 212 -23.65 -25.66 10.69
C GLU A 212 -23.43 -24.19 10.36
N MET A 213 -22.18 -23.72 10.37
CA MET A 213 -21.84 -22.37 9.90
C MET A 213 -22.24 -22.17 8.44
N ALA A 214 -21.96 -23.13 7.56
CA ALA A 214 -22.35 -23.05 6.15
C ALA A 214 -23.88 -23.00 5.98
N ARG A 215 -24.64 -23.76 6.78
CA ARG A 215 -26.11 -23.71 6.78
C ARG A 215 -26.62 -22.35 7.26
N LEU A 216 -26.02 -21.78 8.31
CA LEU A 216 -26.38 -20.46 8.81
C LEU A 216 -26.12 -19.38 7.75
N LEU A 217 -24.94 -19.38 7.13
CA LEU A 217 -24.59 -18.43 6.07
C LEU A 217 -25.50 -18.58 4.85
N SER A 218 -25.87 -19.82 4.49
CA SER A 218 -26.85 -20.09 3.44
C SER A 218 -28.22 -19.51 3.79
N LEU A 219 -28.70 -19.68 5.02
CA LEU A 219 -29.94 -19.07 5.50
C LEU A 219 -29.87 -17.54 5.49
N MET A 220 -28.74 -16.95 5.89
CA MET A 220 -28.54 -15.50 5.82
C MET A 220 -28.57 -14.99 4.38
N ASN A 221 -27.96 -15.70 3.42
CA ASN A 221 -28.05 -15.35 2.00
C ASN A 221 -29.48 -15.48 1.47
N GLN A 222 -30.20 -16.54 1.81
CA GLN A 222 -31.61 -16.69 1.43
C GLN A 222 -32.48 -15.57 2.00
N LEU A 223 -32.25 -15.20 3.27
CA LEU A 223 -32.90 -14.04 3.87
C LEU A 223 -32.55 -12.79 3.07
N GLN A 224 -31.27 -12.53 2.80
CA GLN A 224 -30.85 -11.37 2.02
C GLN A 224 -31.54 -11.31 0.65
N GLU A 225 -31.61 -12.42 -0.09
CA GLU A 225 -32.33 -12.49 -1.37
C GLU A 225 -33.83 -12.17 -1.21
N ILE A 226 -34.47 -12.65 -0.14
CA ILE A 226 -35.86 -12.33 0.17
C ILE A 226 -36.01 -10.83 0.46
N PHE A 227 -35.10 -10.25 1.27
CA PHE A 227 -35.09 -8.82 1.56
C PHE A 227 -34.89 -7.99 0.29
N GLU A 228 -33.97 -8.37 -0.59
CA GLU A 228 -33.75 -7.72 -1.88
C GLU A 228 -34.98 -7.82 -2.79
N ARG A 229 -35.58 -9.01 -2.93
CA ARG A 229 -36.77 -9.23 -3.75
C ARG A 229 -37.98 -8.42 -3.25
N CYS A 230 -38.07 -8.23 -1.94
CA CYS A 230 -39.10 -7.43 -1.30
C CYS A 230 -38.79 -5.93 -1.25
N GLY A 231 -37.63 -5.48 -1.77
CA GLY A 231 -37.21 -4.07 -1.72
C GLY A 231 -36.86 -3.57 -0.32
N LEU A 232 -36.53 -4.49 0.60
CA LEU A 232 -36.21 -4.26 2.01
C LEU A 232 -34.71 -4.37 2.30
N SER A 233 -33.85 -4.40 1.28
CA SER A 233 -32.39 -4.54 1.43
C SER A 233 -31.77 -3.48 2.34
N SER A 234 -32.29 -2.25 2.33
CA SER A 234 -31.83 -1.17 3.21
C SER A 234 -32.05 -1.45 4.70
N LEU A 235 -32.96 -2.36 5.06
CA LEU A 235 -33.21 -2.74 6.45
C LEU A 235 -32.09 -3.62 7.03
N LEU A 236 -31.33 -4.33 6.18
CA LEU A 236 -30.18 -5.13 6.62
C LEU A 236 -29.00 -4.25 7.02
N GLU A 237 -28.87 -3.07 6.42
CA GLU A 237 -27.84 -2.09 6.80
C GLU A 237 -28.16 -1.40 8.13
N LYS A 238 -29.43 -1.39 8.54
CA LYS A 238 -29.91 -0.69 9.73
C LYS A 238 -30.78 -1.60 10.60
N PRO A 239 -30.16 -2.36 11.53
CA PRO A 239 -30.87 -3.31 12.39
C PRO A 239 -32.03 -2.70 13.19
N SER A 240 -31.93 -1.42 13.58
CA SER A 240 -33.00 -0.71 14.29
C SER A 240 -34.26 -0.48 13.45
N GLU A 241 -34.12 -0.28 12.14
CA GLU A 241 -35.28 -0.12 11.25
C GLU A 241 -35.96 -1.47 11.01
N LEU A 242 -35.19 -2.55 10.92
CA LEU A 242 -35.71 -3.92 10.87
C LEU A 242 -36.49 -4.28 12.15
N GLU A 243 -35.93 -3.96 13.33
CA GLU A 243 -36.61 -4.18 14.61
C GLU A 243 -37.95 -3.41 14.67
N ALA A 244 -37.95 -2.13 14.28
CA ALA A 244 -39.16 -1.33 14.22
C ALA A 244 -40.21 -1.90 13.26
N MET A 245 -39.79 -2.45 12.11
CA MET A 245 -40.67 -3.11 11.15
C MET A 245 -41.28 -4.39 11.73
N LEU A 246 -40.47 -5.25 12.36
CA LEU A 246 -40.94 -6.47 13.02
C LEU A 246 -41.88 -6.18 14.18
N LEU A 247 -41.63 -5.12 14.96
CA LEU A 247 -42.54 -4.66 16.01
C LEU A 247 -43.88 -4.19 15.44
N ARG A 248 -43.88 -3.43 14.35
CA ARG A 248 -45.11 -3.02 13.65
C ARG A 248 -45.88 -4.21 13.11
N TYR A 249 -45.17 -5.18 12.51
CA TYR A 249 -45.77 -6.42 12.02
C TYR A 249 -46.44 -7.19 13.16
N LYS A 250 -45.76 -7.38 14.30
CA LYS A 250 -46.34 -8.03 15.49
C LYS A 250 -47.55 -7.28 16.04
N ALA A 251 -47.48 -5.94 16.10
CA ALA A 251 -48.60 -5.13 16.55
C ALA A 251 -49.81 -5.25 15.62
N MET A 252 -49.58 -5.29 14.30
CA MET A 252 -50.60 -5.53 13.29
C MET A 252 -51.21 -6.92 13.47
N GLN A 253 -50.38 -7.97 13.57
CA GLN A 253 -50.84 -9.34 13.80
C GLN A 253 -51.71 -9.45 15.06
N ALA A 254 -51.24 -8.90 16.18
CA ALA A 254 -52.00 -8.90 17.44
C ALA A 254 -53.34 -8.15 17.32
N SER A 255 -53.38 -7.07 16.53
CA SER A 255 -54.63 -6.33 16.27
C SER A 255 -55.61 -7.16 15.43
N PHE A 256 -55.13 -7.89 14.43
CA PHE A 256 -55.97 -8.77 13.63
C PHE A 256 -56.47 -9.95 14.45
N GLU A 257 -55.62 -10.59 15.25
CA GLU A 257 -56.01 -11.66 16.19
C GLU A 257 -57.09 -11.17 17.16
N LYS A 258 -56.89 -9.99 17.78
CA LYS A 258 -57.85 -9.39 18.71
C LYS A 258 -59.23 -9.13 18.07
N ASN A 259 -59.25 -8.79 16.78
CA ASN A 259 -60.47 -8.48 16.04
C ASN A 259 -61.03 -9.68 15.25
N GLY A 260 -60.51 -10.89 15.46
CA GLY A 260 -61.02 -12.11 14.82
C GLY A 260 -60.61 -12.29 13.34
N PHE A 261 -59.58 -11.60 12.90
CA PHE A 261 -59.05 -11.65 11.53
C PHE A 261 -57.74 -12.44 11.41
N SER A 262 -57.44 -13.33 12.36
CA SER A 262 -56.20 -14.14 12.35
C SER A 262 -56.05 -14.98 11.07
N GLU A 263 -57.17 -15.45 10.51
CA GLU A 263 -57.21 -16.24 9.27
C GLU A 263 -56.65 -15.47 8.05
N LEU A 264 -56.63 -14.13 8.08
CA LEU A 264 -56.04 -13.34 6.99
C LEU A 264 -54.52 -13.53 6.90
N PHE A 265 -53.85 -13.85 8.01
CA PHE A 265 -52.40 -14.11 8.01
C PHE A 265 -52.04 -15.53 7.52
N GLU A 266 -53.01 -16.44 7.44
CA GLU A 266 -52.81 -17.79 6.90
C GLU A 266 -52.87 -17.82 5.37
N ASP A 267 -53.51 -16.83 4.74
CA ASP A 267 -53.71 -16.71 3.30
C ASP A 267 -53.22 -15.34 2.80
N THR A 268 -51.99 -15.30 2.27
CA THR A 268 -51.34 -14.08 1.77
C THR A 268 -52.16 -13.35 0.71
N ASP A 269 -52.90 -14.08 -0.14
CA ASP A 269 -53.71 -13.45 -1.20
C ASP A 269 -54.93 -12.73 -0.62
N ARG A 270 -55.50 -13.25 0.47
CA ARG A 270 -56.60 -12.59 1.18
C ARG A 270 -56.11 -11.36 1.94
N LEU A 271 -54.94 -11.45 2.57
CA LEU A 271 -54.33 -10.31 3.25
C LEU A 271 -54.06 -9.18 2.26
N ASP A 272 -53.47 -9.47 1.11
CA ASP A 272 -53.19 -8.46 0.09
C ASP A 272 -54.47 -7.79 -0.43
N LYS A 273 -55.51 -8.58 -0.74
CA LYS A 273 -56.81 -8.03 -1.15
C LYS A 273 -57.45 -7.18 -0.05
N PHE A 274 -57.34 -7.60 1.21
CA PHE A 274 -57.85 -6.85 2.34
C PHE A 274 -57.11 -5.51 2.49
N LEU A 275 -55.78 -5.53 2.45
CA LEU A 275 -54.94 -4.33 2.55
C LEU A 275 -55.19 -3.37 1.38
N GLU A 276 -55.35 -3.88 0.16
CA GLU A 276 -55.67 -3.07 -1.02
C GLU A 276 -57.06 -2.44 -0.89
N THR A 277 -58.07 -3.20 -0.44
CA THR A 277 -59.41 -2.67 -0.18
C THR A 277 -59.37 -1.60 0.91
N HIS A 278 -58.66 -1.86 2.00
CA HIS A 278 -58.49 -0.89 3.09
C HIS A 278 -57.78 0.38 2.61
N ARG A 279 -56.77 0.25 1.74
CA ARG A 279 -56.09 1.39 1.10
C ARG A 279 -57.04 2.20 0.23
N GLN A 280 -57.87 1.55 -0.59
CA GLN A 280 -58.86 2.22 -1.44
C GLN A 280 -59.92 2.97 -0.62
N VAL A 281 -60.40 2.36 0.48
CA VAL A 281 -61.30 3.03 1.43
C VAL A 281 -60.61 4.25 2.02
N ARG A 282 -59.35 4.11 2.49
CA ARG A 282 -58.59 5.23 3.05
C ARG A 282 -58.40 6.38 2.06
N LEU A 283 -58.04 6.09 0.80
CA LEU A 283 -57.93 7.10 -0.25
C LEU A 283 -59.26 7.80 -0.54
N SER A 284 -60.38 7.07 -0.51
CA SER A 284 -61.71 7.63 -0.72
C SER A 284 -62.12 8.57 0.41
N PHE A 285 -61.82 8.21 1.67
CA PHE A 285 -62.05 9.07 2.82
C PHE A 285 -61.14 10.29 2.81
N GLN A 286 -59.87 10.12 2.41
CA GLN A 286 -58.93 11.24 2.26
C GLN A 286 -59.37 12.22 1.18
N ALA A 287 -59.80 11.73 0.00
CA ALA A 287 -60.32 12.57 -1.08
C ALA A 287 -61.58 13.34 -0.67
N ALA A 288 -62.39 12.78 0.24
CA ALA A 288 -63.55 13.43 0.81
C ALA A 288 -63.24 14.33 2.02
N GLY A 289 -61.98 14.44 2.45
CA GLY A 289 -61.56 15.24 3.61
C GLY A 289 -61.90 14.63 4.98
N PHE A 290 -62.24 13.34 5.02
CA PHE A 290 -62.67 12.61 6.22
C PHE A 290 -61.62 11.61 6.74
N GLU A 291 -60.33 11.83 6.46
CA GLU A 291 -59.25 10.89 6.82
C GLU A 291 -59.24 10.58 8.34
N ASN A 292 -59.51 11.59 9.16
CA ASN A 292 -59.56 11.46 10.62
C ASN A 292 -60.64 10.49 11.14
N LEU A 293 -61.68 10.19 10.35
CA LEU A 293 -62.72 9.23 10.76
C LEU A 293 -62.22 7.78 10.73
N LEU A 294 -61.18 7.47 9.96
CA LEU A 294 -60.60 6.13 9.92
C LEU A 294 -59.57 5.88 11.02
N ASP A 295 -58.91 6.95 11.48
CA ASP A 295 -57.86 6.85 12.49
C ASP A 295 -58.39 7.09 13.92
N ASP A 296 -59.55 7.74 14.08
CA ASP A 296 -60.18 8.01 15.39
C ASP A 296 -61.63 7.54 15.43
N ALA A 297 -61.86 6.44 16.17
CA ALA A 297 -63.18 5.86 16.37
C ALA A 297 -64.17 6.82 17.05
N ALA A 298 -63.70 7.72 17.93
CA ALA A 298 -64.56 8.71 18.56
C ALA A 298 -65.01 9.79 17.57
N ALA A 299 -64.13 10.18 16.64
CA ALA A 299 -64.47 11.10 15.55
C ALA A 299 -65.49 10.47 14.59
N ALA A 300 -65.34 9.18 14.28
CA ALA A 300 -66.32 8.42 13.49
C ALA A 300 -67.69 8.40 14.16
N GLU A 301 -67.74 8.07 15.45
CA GLU A 301 -68.99 7.99 16.20
C GLU A 301 -69.72 9.34 16.27
N GLN A 302 -68.98 10.43 16.51
CA GLN A 302 -69.54 11.79 16.49
C GLN A 302 -70.06 12.18 15.10
N PHE A 303 -69.36 11.80 14.04
CA PHE A 303 -69.80 12.06 12.67
C PHE A 303 -71.11 11.34 12.35
N PHE A 304 -71.25 10.07 12.73
CA PHE A 304 -72.49 9.31 12.53
C PHE A 304 -73.65 9.85 13.36
N GLN A 305 -73.41 10.18 14.63
CA GLN A 305 -74.43 10.80 15.50
C GLN A 305 -74.93 12.13 14.92
N LYS A 306 -74.02 12.98 14.43
CA LYS A 306 -74.40 14.25 13.79
C LYS A 306 -75.22 14.03 12.52
N ARG A 307 -74.81 13.10 11.67
CA ARG A 307 -75.57 12.76 10.45
C ARG A 307 -76.95 12.17 10.75
N GLN A 308 -77.07 11.39 11.82
CA GLN A 308 -78.34 10.83 12.23
C GLN A 308 -79.28 11.93 12.76
N ALA A 309 -78.77 12.89 13.53
CA ALA A 309 -79.53 14.06 13.95
C ALA A 309 -79.96 14.95 12.76
N ASP A 310 -79.09 15.13 11.76
CA ASP A 310 -79.43 15.88 10.53
C ASP A 310 -80.52 15.16 9.71
N LEU A 311 -80.48 13.82 9.65
CA LEU A 311 -81.52 13.00 9.01
C LEU A 311 -82.87 13.08 9.73
N GLU A 312 -82.86 13.03 11.06
CA GLU A 312 -84.06 13.19 11.88
C GLU A 312 -84.65 14.61 11.76
N SER A 313 -83.79 15.64 11.71
CA SER A 313 -84.20 17.02 11.44
C SER A 313 -84.79 17.19 10.03
N SER A 314 -84.21 16.53 9.03
CA SER A 314 -84.73 16.52 7.65
C SER A 314 -86.06 15.77 7.53
N ALA A 315 -86.27 14.70 8.30
CA ALA A 315 -87.54 13.97 8.34
C ALA A 315 -88.64 14.84 8.97
N ALA A 316 -88.35 15.55 10.06
CA ALA A 316 -89.26 16.51 10.66
C ALA A 316 -89.59 17.68 9.71
N ALA A 317 -88.61 18.16 8.93
CA ALA A 317 -88.85 19.16 7.89
C ALA A 317 -89.75 18.62 6.76
N SER A 318 -89.60 17.35 6.37
CA SER A 318 -90.47 16.70 5.38
C SER A 318 -91.91 16.55 5.87
N GLU A 319 -92.14 16.25 7.15
CA GLU A 319 -93.49 16.21 7.73
C GLU A 319 -94.13 17.61 7.76
N SER A 320 -93.34 18.65 8.07
CA SER A 320 -93.81 20.03 8.01
C SER A 320 -94.19 20.45 6.59
N VAL A 321 -93.46 20.00 5.57
CA VAL A 321 -93.79 20.28 4.16
C VAL A 321 -95.08 19.55 3.77
N ALA A 322 -95.25 18.29 4.15
CA ALA A 322 -96.48 17.54 3.89
C ALA A 322 -97.71 18.17 4.57
N ALA A 323 -97.55 18.70 5.79
CA ALA A 323 -98.62 19.43 6.48
C ALA A 323 -98.99 20.75 5.79
N LEU A 324 -98.00 21.48 5.27
CA LEU A 324 -98.23 22.70 4.48
C LEU A 324 -98.89 22.40 3.14
N GLU A 325 -98.52 21.31 2.46
CA GLU A 325 -99.16 20.86 1.23
C GLU A 325 -100.64 20.49 1.44
N ALA A 326 -100.97 19.82 2.55
CA ALA A 326 -102.35 19.50 2.91
C ALA A 326 -103.18 20.76 3.19
N GLN A 327 -102.61 21.76 3.88
CA GLN A 327 -103.27 23.06 4.06
C GLN A 327 -103.50 23.79 2.73
N LEU A 328 -102.53 23.72 1.82
CA LEU A 328 -102.64 24.33 0.49
C LEU A 328 -103.75 23.66 -0.34
N GLN A 329 -103.89 22.33 -0.26
CA GLN A 329 -104.99 21.60 -0.90
C GLN A 329 -106.35 22.00 -0.33
N GLN A 330 -106.46 22.14 1.00
CA GLN A 330 -107.71 22.57 1.64
C GLN A 330 -108.12 23.98 1.19
N VAL A 331 -107.17 24.92 1.20
CA VAL A 331 -107.43 26.30 0.75
C VAL A 331 -107.83 26.35 -0.74
N THR A 332 -107.27 25.45 -1.55
CA THR A 332 -107.63 25.34 -2.98
C THR A 332 -109.06 24.83 -3.16
N GLN A 333 -109.47 23.82 -2.40
CA GLN A 333 -110.85 23.31 -2.41
C GLN A 333 -111.86 24.37 -1.94
N ASP A 334 -111.53 25.12 -0.89
CA ASP A 334 -112.39 26.20 -0.39
C ASP A 334 -112.52 27.33 -1.43
N LEU A 335 -111.45 27.65 -2.16
CA LEU A 335 -111.49 28.61 -3.26
C LEU A 335 -112.38 28.12 -4.41
N GLU A 336 -112.31 26.85 -4.79
CA GLU A 336 -113.18 26.26 -5.81
C GLU A 336 -114.66 26.28 -5.38
N ALA A 337 -114.94 25.97 -4.11
CA ALA A 337 -116.29 26.04 -3.54
C ALA A 337 -116.83 27.49 -3.56
N MET A 338 -116.01 28.46 -3.17
CA MET A 338 -116.36 29.89 -3.21
C MET A 338 -116.56 30.40 -4.64
N GLN A 339 -115.78 29.91 -5.60
CA GLN A 339 -116.00 30.19 -7.02
C GLN A 339 -117.32 29.60 -7.51
N GLY A 340 -117.65 28.36 -7.13
CA GLY A 340 -118.94 27.75 -7.43
C GLY A 340 -120.13 28.51 -6.85
N GLN A 341 -120.01 29.03 -5.62
CA GLN A 341 -121.02 29.90 -5.01
C GLN A 341 -121.16 31.23 -5.74
N ARG A 342 -120.04 31.87 -6.13
CA ARG A 342 -120.05 33.09 -6.93
C ARG A 342 -120.76 32.84 -8.26
N ASP A 343 -120.49 31.74 -8.95
CA ASP A 343 -121.09 31.42 -10.25
C ASP A 343 -122.60 31.10 -10.12
N ALA A 344 -123.03 30.53 -9.00
CA ALA A 344 -124.44 30.33 -8.69
C ALA A 344 -125.15 31.67 -8.42
N LEU A 345 -124.56 32.55 -7.61
CA LEU A 345 -125.07 33.90 -7.36
C LEU A 345 -125.10 34.76 -8.63
N GLN A 346 -124.11 34.58 -9.52
CA GLN A 346 -124.06 35.25 -10.81
C GLN A 346 -125.25 34.81 -11.69
N ARG A 347 -125.55 33.50 -11.73
CA ARG A 347 -126.72 32.97 -12.42
C ARG A 347 -128.04 33.48 -11.85
N GLU A 348 -128.18 33.56 -10.53
CA GLU A 348 -129.36 34.17 -9.90
C GLU A 348 -129.50 35.65 -10.27
N CYS A 349 -128.40 36.41 -10.29
CA CYS A 349 -128.41 37.80 -10.74
C CYS A 349 -128.86 37.92 -12.20
N ASP A 350 -128.36 37.05 -13.07
CA ASP A 350 -128.73 37.02 -14.49
C ASP A 350 -130.20 36.63 -14.68
N GLU A 351 -130.73 35.64 -13.94
CA GLU A 351 -132.15 35.29 -13.96
C GLU A 351 -133.06 36.44 -13.47
N ILE A 352 -132.65 37.13 -12.40
CA ILE A 352 -133.39 38.31 -11.91
C ILE A 352 -133.37 39.42 -12.97
N LYS A 353 -132.23 39.61 -13.64
CA LYS A 353 -132.09 40.57 -14.73
C LYS A 353 -132.99 40.24 -15.92
N ASP A 354 -133.03 38.98 -16.34
CA ASP A 354 -133.91 38.50 -17.41
C ASP A 354 -135.40 38.68 -17.04
N ARG A 355 -135.78 38.41 -15.78
CA ARG A 355 -137.15 38.67 -15.28
C ARG A 355 -137.50 40.15 -15.27
N LEU A 356 -136.56 41.02 -14.94
CA LEU A 356 -136.74 42.48 -15.02
C LEU A 356 -136.90 42.95 -16.47
N GLU A 357 -136.12 42.41 -17.40
CA GLU A 357 -136.26 42.71 -18.83
C GLU A 357 -137.61 42.20 -19.38
N ALA A 358 -138.04 41.00 -18.98
CA ALA A 358 -139.37 40.47 -19.33
C ALA A 358 -140.52 41.33 -18.77
N HIS A 359 -140.40 41.86 -17.55
CA HIS A 359 -141.36 42.82 -17.01
C HIS A 359 -141.38 44.14 -17.77
N ARG A 360 -140.22 44.61 -18.23
CA ARG A 360 -140.08 45.81 -19.06
C ARG A 360 -140.74 45.63 -20.44
N VAL A 361 -140.63 44.45 -21.04
CA VAL A 361 -141.33 44.09 -22.29
C VAL A 361 -142.84 43.92 -22.08
N GLY A 362 -143.26 43.31 -20.97
CA GLY A 362 -144.68 43.16 -20.60
C GLY A 362 -145.40 44.50 -20.40
N GLN A 363 -144.72 45.50 -19.81
CA GLN A 363 -145.26 46.87 -19.70
C GLN A 363 -145.34 47.62 -21.03
N LEU A 364 -144.49 47.27 -22.02
CA LEU A 364 -144.54 47.82 -23.37
C LEU A 364 -145.69 47.20 -24.21
N VAL A 365 -146.05 45.94 -23.97
CA VAL A 365 -147.18 45.27 -24.65
C VAL A 365 -148.53 45.76 -24.09
N SER A 366 -148.64 46.02 -22.79
CA SER A 366 -149.86 46.63 -22.21
C SER A 366 -150.05 48.09 -22.62
N PHE A 367 -148.99 48.78 -23.04
CA PHE A 367 -149.08 50.16 -23.59
C PHE A 367 -149.49 50.21 -25.08
N ASN A 368 -149.41 49.09 -25.81
CA ASN A 368 -149.69 49.03 -27.25
C ASN A 368 -151.05 48.43 -27.61
N SER A 369 -151.76 47.72 -26.70
CA SER A 369 -153.13 47.27 -26.99
C SER A 369 -154.20 48.33 -26.75
N ASP A 370 -153.92 49.39 -25.96
CA ASP A 370 -154.88 50.46 -25.65
C ASP A 370 -154.89 51.60 -26.71
N ARG A 371 -154.23 51.43 -27.86
CA ARG A 371 -154.06 52.51 -28.86
C ARG A 371 -154.65 52.28 -30.25
N HIS A 372 -155.41 51.21 -30.50
CA HIS A 372 -156.12 50.99 -31.78
C HIS A 372 -157.62 50.74 -31.60
N GLY A 373 -158.27 51.62 -30.85
CA GLY A 373 -159.71 51.84 -30.91
C GLY A 373 -159.99 53.32 -31.12
N LEU A 374 -159.90 53.80 -32.38
CA LEU A 374 -160.52 55.02 -32.92
C LEU A 374 -159.96 55.32 -34.34
N ALA A 375 -160.52 54.68 -35.36
CA ALA A 375 -160.78 55.26 -36.69
C ALA A 375 -161.50 54.23 -37.58
N LEU A 376 -162.78 54.55 -37.86
CA LEU A 376 -163.77 53.92 -38.75
C LEU A 376 -164.45 52.62 -38.28
#